data_AF-A0A2U1J1Q3-F1
#
_entry.id   AF-A0A2U1J1Q3-F1
#
_cell.length_a   1.000
_cell.length_b   1.000
_cell.length_c   1.000
_cell.angle_alpha   90.00
_cell.angle_beta   90.00
_cell.angle_gamma   90.00
#
_symmetry.space_group_name_H-M   'P 1'
#
loop_
_entity.id
_entity.type
_entity.pdbx_description
1 polymer ?
#
loop_
_entity_poly.entity_id
_entity_poly.type
_entity_poly.pdbx_seq_one_letter_code
_entity_poly.pdbx_strand_id
1 'polypeptide(L)'
;MESSKRDISPATSEHAPPKKLKVSKSNQLYLDRIPSSETYTKSYMHRDTLSFVLVTKSDFLVTTSADGHVKFWKKKDKGIEFVKNYKAHTMPIAGIASTPDGLYLATISLDKTLKIFDVENFDMINIVKFDFVPSCVSWAYEKDACGWIVLVGDTSSGNIYGYTLEGTKFETYSDIHKYPVNAIAYNQKYDVVVSSDKNGVIEYWHTKTDSSNLHLKNVAWKYKTETDLYTFQKTKSVPYSIEISPNNELFVVMSSDSFVRVFNFQTGKITNSFDESLSTVQMVDGIDEMEFGRKLAIERELLKSPYVHNSRAIFDESMHFLLYPTIFGIKVVDLDTNLDVRLIGLPEPHRFVNIAMWQQFSSSKSKTADTVASSNPLIQSNLGEPTLFCTAYKQNRFYLFSQPDIDVDDADRDVFNEKPTLEEQKLAVESVESALSESAILRTTKGDIHLQLYPSKAPKAVENFCGLAAKGYYDGVIFHRVIKNFMIQTGDPLGDGTGGESLWGSEFADEFSNDLKHDKPFVLSMANAGPNTNGSQFFITTVPAPWLDNKHTIYGRVVSGMDVVLSIEKVRVDKNDKPLQDISIINVEIPKKKNF
;
A
#
# COMPACT_ATOMS: atom_id res chain seq x y z
N MET A 1 23.50 -23.81 -69.10
CA MET A 1 23.08 -25.14 -68.67
C MET A 1 23.90 -25.51 -67.44
N GLU A 2 23.20 -25.82 -66.35
CA GLU A 2 23.60 -26.62 -65.19
C GLU A 2 24.87 -26.31 -64.34
N SER A 3 24.59 -26.33 -63.03
CA SER A 3 25.38 -26.86 -61.90
C SER A 3 26.30 -25.90 -61.10
N SER A 4 25.69 -25.38 -60.04
CA SER A 4 26.12 -25.48 -58.63
C SER A 4 27.63 -25.53 -58.30
N LYS A 5 28.07 -24.58 -57.49
CA LYS A 5 28.82 -24.87 -56.26
C LYS A 5 28.60 -23.77 -55.22
N ARG A 6 28.16 -24.24 -54.05
CA ARG A 6 27.94 -23.52 -52.79
C ARG A 6 29.25 -22.88 -52.32
N ASP A 7 29.23 -21.60 -51.98
CA ASP A 7 30.23 -21.02 -51.08
C ASP A 7 29.60 -20.74 -49.71
N ILE A 8 30.27 -21.29 -48.70
CA ILE A 8 29.93 -21.30 -47.29
C ILE A 8 30.33 -19.94 -46.72
N SER A 9 29.36 -19.15 -46.26
CA SER A 9 29.61 -17.97 -45.43
C SER A 9 29.85 -18.41 -43.99
N PRO A 10 30.88 -17.93 -43.28
CA PRO A 10 31.08 -18.26 -41.88
C PRO A 10 30.04 -17.54 -41.02
N ALA A 11 29.58 -18.29 -40.03
CA ALA A 11 28.54 -17.95 -39.09
C ALA A 11 28.94 -16.84 -38.10
N THR A 12 27.92 -16.08 -37.69
CA THR A 12 27.70 -15.53 -36.34
C THR A 12 28.82 -14.70 -35.73
N SER A 13 28.73 -13.38 -35.89
CA SER A 13 29.29 -12.45 -34.91
C SER A 13 28.39 -12.44 -33.68
N GLU A 14 28.92 -12.95 -32.57
CA GLU A 14 28.35 -12.85 -31.23
C GLU A 14 27.91 -11.41 -30.95
N HIS A 15 26.67 -11.25 -30.48
CA HIS A 15 26.14 -9.99 -29.99
C HIS A 15 27.00 -9.52 -28.82
N ALA A 16 27.84 -8.52 -29.04
CA ALA A 16 28.44 -7.76 -27.96
C ALA A 16 27.32 -7.17 -27.10
N PRO A 17 27.39 -7.25 -25.75
CA PRO A 17 26.37 -6.69 -24.88
C PRO A 17 26.22 -5.20 -25.18
N PRO A 18 25.00 -4.65 -25.20
CA PRO A 18 24.79 -3.24 -25.48
C PRO A 18 25.59 -2.41 -24.46
N LYS A 19 26.47 -1.54 -24.96
CA LYS A 19 27.22 -0.60 -24.12
C LYS A 19 26.19 0.27 -23.38
N LYS A 20 26.13 0.15 -22.05
CA LYS A 20 25.35 1.07 -21.20
C LYS A 20 25.78 2.50 -21.57
N LEU A 21 24.91 3.22 -22.27
CA LEU A 21 25.16 4.60 -22.65
C LEU A 21 25.12 5.43 -21.37
N LYS A 22 26.21 6.18 -21.13
CA LYS A 22 26.38 6.95 -19.91
C LYS A 22 25.48 8.19 -19.98
N VAL A 23 24.59 8.32 -19.00
CA VAL A 23 23.91 9.56 -18.67
C VAL A 23 24.95 10.68 -18.56
N SER A 24 24.59 11.90 -18.97
CA SER A 24 25.49 13.04 -18.87
C SER A 24 25.99 13.18 -17.42
N LYS A 25 27.26 13.55 -17.23
CA LYS A 25 27.86 13.65 -15.89
C LYS A 25 27.09 14.60 -14.96
N SER A 26 26.41 15.60 -15.51
CA SER A 26 25.53 16.50 -14.77
C SER A 26 24.24 15.82 -14.32
N ASN A 27 23.60 15.03 -15.18
CA ASN A 27 22.29 14.43 -14.89
C ASN A 27 22.40 13.18 -14.00
N GLN A 28 23.61 12.61 -13.86
CA GLN A 28 23.85 11.49 -12.95
C GLN A 28 23.45 11.81 -11.50
N LEU A 29 23.72 13.05 -11.04
CA LEU A 29 23.40 13.46 -9.67
C LEU A 29 21.89 13.51 -9.41
N TYR A 30 21.11 13.87 -10.44
CA TYR A 30 19.65 13.83 -10.38
C TYR A 30 19.13 12.39 -10.44
N LEU A 31 19.74 11.53 -11.25
CA LEU A 31 19.38 10.11 -11.34
C LEU A 31 19.68 9.34 -10.03
N ASP A 32 20.68 9.77 -9.27
CA ASP A 32 20.98 9.24 -7.94
C ASP A 32 19.90 9.63 -6.90
N ARG A 33 19.09 10.66 -7.19
CA ARG A 33 17.91 11.09 -6.40
C ARG A 33 16.60 10.43 -6.87
N ILE A 34 16.70 9.39 -7.70
CA ILE A 34 15.61 8.48 -8.02
C ILE A 34 15.97 7.12 -7.38
N PRO A 35 15.01 6.35 -6.82
CA PRO A 35 15.30 5.02 -6.29
C PRO A 35 15.95 4.11 -7.33
N SER A 36 16.97 3.35 -6.91
CA SER A 36 17.74 2.44 -7.77
C SER A 36 17.45 0.96 -7.55
N SER A 37 16.71 0.63 -6.48
CA SER A 37 16.35 -0.75 -6.17
C SER A 37 15.46 -1.34 -7.25
N GLU A 38 15.78 -2.56 -7.71
CA GLU A 38 14.92 -3.31 -8.64
C GLU A 38 13.70 -3.91 -7.96
N THR A 39 13.78 -4.17 -6.65
CA THR A 39 12.70 -4.73 -5.83
C THR A 39 12.18 -3.70 -4.82
N TYR A 40 10.92 -3.82 -4.39
CA TYR A 40 10.36 -2.88 -3.41
C TYR A 40 10.96 -3.11 -2.02
N THR A 41 11.25 -2.05 -1.27
CA THR A 41 11.84 -2.15 0.07
C THR A 41 10.81 -2.45 1.14
N LYS A 42 9.61 -1.86 1.05
CA LYS A 42 8.47 -2.18 1.93
C LYS A 42 7.14 -2.15 1.19
N SER A 43 6.16 -2.89 1.68
CA SER A 43 4.77 -2.79 1.27
C SER A 43 3.84 -2.65 2.47
N TYR A 44 2.72 -1.95 2.28
CA TYR A 44 1.67 -1.77 3.28
C TYR A 44 0.31 -2.03 2.64
N MET A 45 -0.65 -2.48 3.43
CA MET A 45 -1.94 -2.95 2.94
C MET A 45 -3.13 -2.07 3.33
N HIS A 46 -4.15 -2.12 2.47
CA HIS A 46 -5.53 -1.76 2.75
C HIS A 46 -6.37 -3.04 2.80
N ARG A 47 -7.63 -2.91 3.24
CA ARG A 47 -8.56 -4.05 3.28
C ARG A 47 -9.07 -4.43 1.89
N ASP A 48 -9.22 -3.43 1.03
CA ASP A 48 -9.60 -3.60 -0.37
C ASP A 48 -8.49 -3.09 -1.31
N THR A 49 -8.68 -3.33 -2.60
CA THR A 49 -7.80 -2.94 -3.70
C THR A 49 -7.49 -1.45 -3.64
N LEU A 50 -6.21 -1.09 -3.72
CA LEU A 50 -5.84 0.33 -3.77
C LEU A 50 -6.14 0.94 -5.14
N SER A 51 -6.56 2.21 -5.12
CA SER A 51 -6.91 2.98 -6.31
C SER A 51 -5.82 3.99 -6.66
N PHE A 52 -5.47 4.89 -5.73
CA PHE A 52 -4.53 6.00 -5.99
C PHE A 52 -3.52 6.16 -4.86
N VAL A 53 -2.34 6.66 -5.24
CA VAL A 53 -1.30 7.14 -4.32
C VAL A 53 -0.89 8.56 -4.71
N LEU A 54 -0.74 9.45 -3.73
CA LEU A 54 -0.35 10.83 -3.97
C LEU A 54 0.60 11.29 -2.87
N VAL A 55 1.64 12.03 -3.24
CA VAL A 55 2.53 12.70 -2.29
C VAL A 55 2.26 14.20 -2.36
N THR A 56 2.03 14.80 -1.21
CA THR A 56 1.82 16.24 -1.05
C THR A 56 3.16 16.95 -0.79
N LYS A 57 3.23 18.25 -1.10
CA LYS A 57 4.43 19.05 -0.78
C LYS A 57 4.67 19.25 0.73
N SER A 58 3.68 18.95 1.56
CA SER A 58 3.75 18.95 3.02
C SER A 58 4.27 17.61 3.59
N ASP A 59 4.92 16.78 2.77
CA ASP A 59 5.54 15.50 3.13
C ASP A 59 4.57 14.40 3.60
N PHE A 60 3.28 14.54 3.26
CA PHE A 60 2.28 13.49 3.48
C PHE A 60 2.04 12.66 2.23
N LEU A 61 2.03 11.36 2.43
CA LEU A 61 1.56 10.36 1.48
C LEU A 61 0.08 10.10 1.75
N VAL A 62 -0.72 10.09 0.69
CA VAL A 62 -2.14 9.74 0.71
C VAL A 62 -2.34 8.50 -0.11
N THR A 63 -3.00 7.49 0.46
CA THR A 63 -3.40 6.28 -0.28
C THR A 63 -4.90 6.06 -0.16
N THR A 64 -5.49 5.55 -1.24
CA THR A 64 -6.94 5.35 -1.32
C THR A 64 -7.27 3.94 -1.79
N SER A 65 -8.44 3.44 -1.39
CA SER A 65 -8.92 2.10 -1.74
C SER A 65 -10.31 2.12 -2.38
N ALA A 66 -10.63 1.02 -3.09
CA ALA A 66 -11.88 0.84 -3.82
C ALA A 66 -13.11 0.81 -2.91
N ASP A 67 -12.95 0.43 -1.65
CA ASP A 67 -14.04 0.54 -0.67
C ASP A 67 -14.27 2.00 -0.23
N GLY A 68 -13.39 2.96 -0.54
CA GLY A 68 -13.56 4.37 -0.21
C GLY A 68 -12.82 4.83 1.05
N HIS A 69 -11.83 4.07 1.53
CA HIS A 69 -10.91 4.58 2.55
C HIS A 69 -9.87 5.54 1.96
N VAL A 70 -9.50 6.55 2.75
CA VAL A 70 -8.42 7.50 2.49
C VAL A 70 -7.50 7.48 3.71
N LYS A 71 -6.26 7.08 3.51
CA LYS A 71 -5.24 6.97 4.56
C LYS A 71 -4.13 7.98 4.35
N PHE A 72 -3.78 8.66 5.43
CA PHE A 72 -2.68 9.61 5.50
C PHE A 72 -1.50 8.94 6.19
N TRP A 73 -0.32 9.12 5.59
CA TRP A 73 0.95 8.62 6.10
C TRP A 73 1.94 9.76 6.10
N LYS A 74 2.74 9.88 7.15
CA LYS A 74 3.81 10.88 7.25
C LYS A 74 5.12 10.25 6.82
N LYS A 75 5.83 10.87 5.88
CA LYS A 75 7.19 10.43 5.55
C LYS A 75 8.12 10.77 6.71
N LYS A 76 8.96 9.80 7.10
CA LYS A 76 10.06 9.97 8.05
C LYS A 76 11.39 9.89 7.32
N ASP A 77 12.50 10.10 8.02
CA ASP A 77 13.84 9.93 7.43
C ASP A 77 13.97 8.54 6.80
N LYS A 78 13.56 7.50 7.53
CA LYS A 78 13.42 6.12 7.05
C LYS A 78 11.97 5.66 7.12
N GLY A 79 11.43 5.18 6.00
CA GLY A 79 10.07 4.66 5.91
C GLY A 79 8.96 5.71 6.11
N ILE A 80 7.76 5.22 6.42
CA ILE A 80 6.55 6.03 6.60
C ILE A 80 5.85 5.65 7.91
N GLU A 81 5.11 6.60 8.48
CA GLU A 81 4.29 6.40 9.67
C GLU A 81 2.82 6.56 9.30
N PHE A 82 1.96 5.63 9.74
CA PHE A 82 0.51 5.77 9.60
C PHE A 82 0.01 6.90 10.51
N VAL A 83 -0.78 7.83 9.97
CA VAL A 83 -1.31 8.98 10.73
C VAL A 83 -2.80 8.85 10.99
N LYS A 84 -3.60 8.73 9.93
CA LYS A 84 -5.06 8.77 10.03
C LYS A 84 -5.72 7.99 8.91
N ASN A 85 -6.87 7.40 9.20
CA ASN A 85 -7.70 6.69 8.24
C ASN A 85 -9.11 7.28 8.27
N TYR A 86 -9.62 7.64 7.11
CA TYR A 86 -11.00 8.04 6.89
C TYR A 86 -11.73 6.99 6.06
N LYS A 87 -12.89 6.54 6.53
CA LYS A 87 -13.91 5.99 5.64
C LYS A 87 -14.59 7.14 4.91
N ALA A 88 -13.87 7.71 3.95
CA ALA A 88 -14.30 8.91 3.26
C ALA A 88 -15.50 8.62 2.36
N HIS A 89 -15.52 7.55 1.59
CA HIS A 89 -16.58 7.31 0.61
C HIS A 89 -17.28 5.97 0.81
N THR A 90 -18.50 5.85 0.31
CA THR A 90 -19.27 4.58 0.34
C THR A 90 -19.09 3.74 -0.92
N MET A 91 -18.56 4.36 -1.98
CA MET A 91 -18.28 3.75 -3.28
C MET A 91 -16.81 4.03 -3.68
N PRO A 92 -16.29 3.35 -4.72
CA PRO A 92 -14.93 3.56 -5.20
C PRO A 92 -14.63 5.03 -5.50
N ILE A 93 -13.45 5.46 -5.05
CA ILE A 93 -12.91 6.78 -5.33
C ILE A 93 -12.60 6.84 -6.83
N ALA A 94 -13.07 7.89 -7.50
CA ALA A 94 -12.91 8.12 -8.93
C ALA A 94 -11.66 8.97 -9.24
N GLY A 95 -11.17 9.75 -8.27
CA GLY A 95 -9.99 10.58 -8.45
C GLY A 95 -9.60 11.32 -7.17
N ILE A 96 -8.33 11.69 -7.10
CA ILE A 96 -7.76 12.51 -6.03
C ILE A 96 -6.88 13.60 -6.61
N ALA A 97 -6.83 14.76 -5.97
CA ALA A 97 -5.93 15.85 -6.32
C ALA A 97 -5.54 16.64 -5.08
N SER A 98 -4.27 17.06 -4.98
CA SER A 98 -3.81 17.99 -3.95
C SER A 98 -3.52 19.36 -4.55
N THR A 99 -3.64 20.41 -3.74
CA THR A 99 -3.18 21.73 -4.12
C THR A 99 -1.66 21.76 -4.33
N PRO A 100 -1.14 22.63 -5.21
CA PRO A 100 0.30 22.79 -5.43
C PRO A 100 1.12 23.18 -4.20
N ASP A 101 0.51 23.72 -3.15
CA ASP A 101 1.13 24.01 -1.85
C ASP A 101 1.10 22.80 -0.88
N GLY A 102 0.34 21.75 -1.21
CA GLY A 102 0.19 20.55 -0.38
C GLY A 102 -0.72 20.71 0.84
N LEU A 103 -1.45 21.82 0.96
CA LEU A 103 -2.30 22.11 2.13
C LEU A 103 -3.66 21.40 2.06
N TYR A 104 -4.23 21.27 0.86
CA TYR A 104 -5.56 20.70 0.68
C TYR A 104 -5.55 19.49 -0.25
N LEU A 105 -6.42 18.53 0.06
CA LEU A 105 -6.68 17.35 -0.75
C LEU A 105 -8.16 17.29 -1.09
N ALA A 106 -8.48 17.01 -2.35
CA ALA A 106 -9.82 16.71 -2.82
C ALA A 106 -9.91 15.24 -3.23
N THR A 107 -10.97 14.57 -2.81
CA THR A 107 -11.32 13.22 -3.26
C THR A 107 -12.74 13.20 -3.82
N ILE A 108 -12.93 12.58 -4.98
CA ILE A 108 -14.24 12.38 -5.61
C ILE A 108 -14.54 10.89 -5.69
N SER A 109 -15.81 10.52 -5.61
CA SER A 109 -16.23 9.12 -5.66
C SER A 109 -17.48 8.92 -6.52
N LEU A 110 -17.66 7.68 -6.97
CA LEU A 110 -18.87 7.21 -7.63
C LEU A 110 -20.13 7.33 -6.74
N ASP A 111 -19.97 7.60 -5.44
CA ASP A 111 -21.06 7.94 -4.52
C ASP A 111 -21.65 9.35 -4.74
N LYS A 112 -21.17 10.06 -5.77
CA LYS A 112 -21.57 11.44 -6.12
C LYS A 112 -21.20 12.46 -5.05
N THR A 113 -20.08 12.27 -4.36
CA THR A 113 -19.58 13.26 -3.41
C THR A 113 -18.15 13.68 -3.73
N LEU A 114 -17.86 14.94 -3.39
CA LEU A 114 -16.53 15.50 -3.24
C LEU A 114 -16.28 15.70 -1.75
N LYS A 115 -15.10 15.30 -1.28
CA LYS A 115 -14.63 15.55 0.07
C LYS A 115 -13.33 16.30 0.02
N ILE A 116 -13.26 17.38 0.79
CA ILE A 116 -12.08 18.23 0.89
C ILE A 116 -11.47 18.03 2.27
N PHE A 117 -10.16 17.84 2.30
CA PHE A 117 -9.37 17.61 3.50
C PHE A 117 -8.31 18.70 3.64
N ASP A 118 -8.12 19.14 4.87
CA ASP A 118 -6.89 19.80 5.30
C ASP A 118 -5.85 18.73 5.60
N VAL A 119 -4.74 18.78 4.86
CA VAL A 119 -3.69 17.76 4.91
C VAL A 119 -2.85 17.89 6.18
N GLU A 120 -2.60 19.11 6.66
CA GLU A 120 -1.75 19.35 7.84
C GLU A 120 -2.47 19.02 9.15
N ASN A 121 -3.75 19.40 9.23
CA ASN A 121 -4.60 19.11 10.40
C ASN A 121 -5.27 17.73 10.32
N PHE A 122 -5.15 17.06 9.17
CA PHE A 122 -5.78 15.78 8.87
C PHE A 122 -7.29 15.81 9.01
N ASP A 123 -7.95 16.92 8.72
CA ASP A 123 -9.39 17.07 8.95
C ASP A 123 -10.17 17.14 7.65
N MET A 124 -11.33 16.50 7.62
CA MET A 124 -12.26 16.65 6.51
C MET A 124 -13.04 17.94 6.70
N ILE A 125 -12.68 18.97 5.92
CA ILE A 125 -13.23 20.32 6.06
C ILE A 125 -14.57 20.49 5.34
N ASN A 126 -14.81 19.75 4.25
CA ASN A 126 -16.04 19.90 3.49
C ASN A 126 -16.51 18.62 2.80
N ILE A 127 -17.82 18.56 2.56
CA ILE A 127 -18.49 17.52 1.78
C ILE A 127 -19.48 18.19 0.83
N VAL A 128 -19.27 18.02 -0.46
CA VAL A 128 -20.18 18.48 -1.51
C VAL A 128 -20.87 17.27 -2.12
N LYS A 129 -22.19 17.33 -2.23
CA LYS A 129 -22.99 16.30 -2.90
C LYS A 129 -23.38 16.78 -4.29
N PHE A 130 -23.20 15.89 -5.26
CA PHE A 130 -23.51 16.13 -6.67
C PHE A 130 -24.80 15.42 -7.08
N ASP A 131 -25.46 15.98 -8.09
CA ASP A 131 -26.55 15.29 -8.80
C ASP A 131 -26.02 14.37 -9.93
N PHE A 132 -24.75 14.56 -10.32
CA PHE A 132 -24.04 13.81 -11.35
C PHE A 132 -22.95 12.90 -10.76
N VAL A 133 -22.40 12.00 -11.59
CA VAL A 133 -21.29 11.11 -11.19
C VAL A 133 -19.97 11.77 -11.63
N PRO A 134 -19.06 12.09 -10.69
CA PRO A 134 -17.83 12.80 -11.01
C PRO A 134 -16.85 11.88 -11.75
N SER A 135 -16.12 12.41 -12.73
CA SER A 135 -15.19 11.66 -13.59
C SER A 135 -13.72 11.93 -13.27
N CYS A 136 -13.37 13.17 -12.97
CA CYS A 136 -12.01 13.62 -12.72
C CYS A 136 -12.02 14.86 -11.82
N VAL A 137 -10.89 15.12 -11.16
CA VAL A 137 -10.74 16.23 -10.20
C VAL A 137 -9.39 16.92 -10.37
N SER A 138 -9.38 18.23 -10.22
CA SER A 138 -8.15 19.04 -10.19
C SER A 138 -8.36 20.29 -9.35
N TRP A 139 -7.27 20.92 -8.91
CA TRP A 139 -7.32 22.22 -8.24
C TRP A 139 -6.92 23.32 -9.22
N ALA A 140 -7.59 24.46 -9.15
CA ALA A 140 -7.19 25.68 -9.84
C ALA A 140 -7.20 26.86 -8.86
N TYR A 141 -6.34 27.85 -9.09
CA TYR A 141 -6.34 29.06 -8.26
C TYR A 141 -7.24 30.10 -8.91
N GLU A 142 -8.17 30.67 -8.15
CA GLU A 142 -9.06 31.71 -8.64
C GLU A 142 -8.94 32.97 -7.78
N LYS A 143 -8.64 34.10 -8.43
CA LYS A 143 -8.43 35.39 -7.75
C LYS A 143 -9.74 35.92 -7.20
N ASP A 144 -10.84 35.76 -7.94
CA ASP A 144 -12.16 36.25 -7.54
C ASP A 144 -12.75 35.46 -6.37
N ALA A 145 -12.45 34.15 -6.29
CA ALA A 145 -12.75 33.31 -5.13
C ALA A 145 -11.79 33.53 -3.95
N CYS A 146 -10.77 34.40 -4.11
CA CYS A 146 -9.71 34.62 -3.13
C CYS A 146 -9.03 33.33 -2.65
N GLY A 147 -8.87 32.32 -3.53
CA GLY A 147 -8.33 31.04 -3.10
C GLY A 147 -8.37 29.92 -4.12
N TRP A 148 -8.14 28.71 -3.62
CA TRP A 148 -8.20 27.49 -4.42
C TRP A 148 -9.66 27.09 -4.67
N ILE A 149 -9.95 26.69 -5.91
CA ILE A 149 -11.19 26.03 -6.30
C ILE A 149 -10.91 24.60 -6.77
N VAL A 150 -11.84 23.69 -6.50
CA VAL A 150 -11.84 22.33 -7.01
C VAL A 150 -12.65 22.27 -8.30
N LEU A 151 -12.03 21.82 -9.38
CA LEU A 151 -12.68 21.53 -10.65
C LEU A 151 -13.05 20.05 -10.72
N VAL A 152 -14.30 19.75 -11.06
CA VAL A 152 -14.83 18.39 -11.13
C VAL A 152 -15.54 18.17 -12.46
N GLY A 153 -15.10 17.17 -13.23
CA GLY A 153 -15.73 16.75 -14.47
C GLY A 153 -16.93 15.83 -14.25
N ASP A 154 -17.89 15.83 -15.18
CA ASP A 154 -19.04 14.91 -15.20
C ASP A 154 -18.79 13.71 -16.12
N THR A 155 -19.20 12.51 -15.66
CA THR A 155 -19.12 11.27 -16.45
C THR A 155 -20.13 11.21 -17.60
N SER A 156 -21.22 11.98 -17.50
CA SER A 156 -22.37 11.95 -18.42
C SER A 156 -22.44 13.14 -19.39
N SER A 157 -21.72 14.23 -19.11
CA SER A 157 -21.73 15.45 -19.92
C SER A 157 -20.32 16.04 -20.02
N GLY A 158 -20.09 16.94 -20.97
CA GLY A 158 -18.82 17.68 -21.06
C GLY A 158 -18.68 18.83 -20.06
N ASN A 159 -19.58 18.91 -19.07
CA ASN A 159 -19.57 19.96 -18.08
C ASN A 159 -18.45 19.77 -17.05
N ILE A 160 -17.81 20.87 -16.67
CA ILE A 160 -16.89 20.96 -15.54
C ILE A 160 -17.52 21.90 -14.51
N TYR A 161 -17.48 21.52 -13.23
CA TYR A 161 -18.03 22.30 -12.14
C TYR A 161 -16.91 22.77 -11.21
N GLY A 162 -16.90 24.06 -10.89
CA GLY A 162 -15.97 24.65 -9.92
C GLY A 162 -16.63 24.78 -8.55
N TYR A 163 -15.93 24.39 -7.49
CA TYR A 163 -16.36 24.53 -6.09
C TYR A 163 -15.26 25.20 -5.27
N THR A 164 -15.63 26.09 -4.35
CA THR A 164 -14.70 26.71 -3.39
C THR A 164 -14.26 25.73 -2.31
N LEU A 165 -13.29 26.12 -1.48
CA LEU A 165 -12.90 25.37 -0.28
C LEU A 165 -14.06 25.18 0.71
N GLU A 166 -14.98 26.15 0.76
CA GLU A 166 -16.21 26.09 1.57
C GLU A 166 -17.30 25.20 0.93
N GLY A 167 -17.00 24.54 -0.20
CA GLY A 167 -17.93 23.64 -0.88
C GLY A 167 -19.06 24.36 -1.60
N THR A 168 -19.00 25.69 -1.71
CA THR A 168 -19.98 26.46 -2.48
C THR A 168 -19.67 26.35 -3.96
N LYS A 169 -20.70 26.15 -4.78
CA LYS A 169 -20.56 26.09 -6.23
C LYS A 169 -20.13 27.48 -6.73
N PHE A 170 -18.96 27.55 -7.35
CA PHE A 170 -18.38 28.76 -7.93
C PHE A 170 -18.92 28.98 -9.35
N GLU A 171 -18.71 28.03 -10.26
CA GLU A 171 -19.04 28.19 -11.68
C GLU A 171 -19.35 26.84 -12.36
N THR A 172 -19.97 26.88 -13.53
CA THR A 172 -20.16 25.73 -14.42
C THR A 172 -19.65 26.07 -15.80
N TYR A 173 -18.72 25.26 -16.29
CA TYR A 173 -18.14 25.38 -17.61
C TYR A 173 -18.75 24.32 -18.53
N SER A 174 -19.80 24.70 -19.27
CA SER A 174 -20.53 23.79 -20.17
C SER A 174 -20.04 23.79 -21.61
N ASP A 175 -19.33 24.84 -22.02
CA ASP A 175 -19.07 25.11 -23.44
C ASP A 175 -17.66 24.67 -23.89
N ILE A 176 -16.88 24.06 -22.98
CA ILE A 176 -15.50 23.62 -23.25
C ILE A 176 -15.50 22.29 -24.01
N HIS A 177 -16.18 21.29 -23.46
CA HIS A 177 -16.20 19.94 -24.01
C HIS A 177 -17.62 19.52 -24.38
N LYS A 178 -17.73 18.77 -25.47
CA LYS A 178 -18.99 18.14 -25.89
C LYS A 178 -19.18 16.76 -25.27
N TYR A 179 -18.08 16.07 -24.96
CA TYR A 179 -18.06 14.70 -24.43
C TYR A 179 -17.56 14.70 -22.99
N PRO A 180 -17.83 13.63 -22.22
CA PRO A 180 -17.39 13.54 -20.83
C PRO A 180 -15.89 13.77 -20.66
N VAL A 181 -15.55 14.58 -19.66
CA VAL A 181 -14.18 14.98 -19.35
C VAL A 181 -13.51 13.86 -18.56
N ASN A 182 -12.28 13.49 -18.93
CA ASN A 182 -11.52 12.40 -18.28
C ASN A 182 -10.34 12.88 -17.45
N ALA A 183 -9.72 14.00 -17.81
CA ALA A 183 -8.61 14.56 -17.05
C ALA A 183 -8.65 16.09 -17.10
N ILE A 184 -8.23 16.70 -16.00
CA ILE A 184 -8.11 18.15 -15.82
C ILE A 184 -6.80 18.41 -15.08
N ALA A 185 -6.04 19.39 -15.53
CA ALA A 185 -4.84 19.84 -14.85
C ALA A 185 -4.69 21.35 -14.97
N TYR A 186 -4.29 22.01 -13.88
CA TYR A 186 -4.08 23.44 -13.84
C TYR A 186 -2.59 23.78 -13.87
N ASN A 187 -2.22 24.71 -14.74
CA ASN A 187 -0.87 25.25 -14.81
C ASN A 187 -0.84 26.62 -14.13
N GLN A 188 -0.15 26.68 -12.99
CA GLN A 188 -0.10 27.86 -12.14
C GLN A 188 0.74 29.00 -12.77
N LYS A 189 1.79 28.67 -13.52
CA LYS A 189 2.67 29.67 -14.14
C LYS A 189 1.94 30.48 -15.21
N TYR A 190 1.11 29.81 -16.01
CA TYR A 190 0.37 30.44 -17.10
C TYR A 190 -1.07 30.77 -16.74
N ASP A 191 -1.55 30.36 -15.57
CA ASP A 191 -2.94 30.57 -15.12
C ASP A 191 -3.95 29.97 -16.12
N VAL A 192 -3.66 28.75 -16.58
CA VAL A 192 -4.42 28.06 -17.63
C VAL A 192 -4.76 26.64 -17.18
N VAL A 193 -6.00 26.24 -17.39
CA VAL A 193 -6.46 24.86 -17.22
C VAL A 193 -6.35 24.13 -18.56
N VAL A 194 -5.87 22.90 -18.50
CA VAL A 194 -5.88 21.95 -19.61
C VAL A 194 -6.79 20.79 -19.25
N SER A 195 -7.72 20.44 -20.13
CA SER A 195 -8.65 19.33 -19.91
C SER A 195 -8.80 18.47 -21.15
N SER A 196 -9.12 17.19 -20.96
CA SER A 196 -9.36 16.23 -22.04
C SER A 196 -10.73 15.57 -21.94
N ASP A 197 -11.31 15.22 -23.10
CA ASP A 197 -12.55 14.46 -23.17
C ASP A 197 -12.40 13.04 -23.75
N LYS A 198 -13.48 12.25 -23.65
CA LYS A 198 -13.60 10.90 -24.20
C LYS A 198 -13.45 10.80 -25.72
N ASN A 199 -13.52 11.90 -26.46
CA ASN A 199 -13.36 11.92 -27.90
C ASN A 199 -11.94 12.34 -28.32
N GLY A 200 -11.01 12.44 -27.37
CA GLY A 200 -9.61 12.78 -27.64
C GLY A 200 -9.39 14.27 -27.92
N VAL A 201 -10.29 15.15 -27.48
CA VAL A 201 -10.08 16.59 -27.57
C VAL A 201 -9.39 17.08 -26.30
N ILE A 202 -8.27 17.78 -26.45
CA ILE A 202 -7.62 18.52 -25.36
C ILE A 202 -7.90 20.01 -25.54
N GLU A 203 -8.44 20.68 -24.54
CA GLU A 203 -8.69 22.13 -24.55
C GLU A 203 -7.87 22.87 -23.51
N TYR A 204 -7.57 24.13 -23.83
CA TYR A 204 -6.93 25.10 -22.94
C TYR A 204 -7.94 26.21 -22.65
N TRP A 205 -8.11 26.57 -21.38
CA TRP A 205 -9.09 27.57 -20.97
C TRP A 205 -8.68 28.22 -19.65
N HIS A 206 -9.33 29.35 -19.31
CA HIS A 206 -9.14 30.05 -18.05
C HIS A 206 -10.36 29.84 -17.17
N THR A 207 -10.16 29.77 -15.85
CA THR A 207 -11.26 29.70 -14.87
C THR A 207 -12.15 30.94 -14.91
N LYS A 208 -11.62 32.10 -15.31
CA LYS A 208 -12.42 33.30 -15.47
C LYS A 208 -13.08 33.37 -16.85
N THR A 209 -14.41 33.37 -16.89
CA THR A 209 -15.23 33.57 -18.08
C THR A 209 -15.33 35.06 -18.47
N ASP A 210 -14.22 35.79 -18.57
CA ASP A 210 -14.25 37.16 -19.11
C ASP A 210 -14.43 37.08 -20.64
N SER A 211 -15.67 37.31 -21.08
CA SER A 211 -16.18 37.27 -22.45
C SER A 211 -15.51 38.25 -23.44
N SER A 212 -14.43 38.93 -23.05
CA SER A 212 -13.78 39.99 -23.82
C SER A 212 -12.38 39.66 -24.36
N ASN A 213 -11.83 38.47 -24.14
CA ASN A 213 -10.61 38.03 -24.85
C ASN A 213 -10.58 36.50 -25.04
N LEU A 214 -11.10 36.02 -26.17
CA LEU A 214 -11.03 34.61 -26.62
C LEU A 214 -9.60 34.07 -26.86
N HIS A 215 -8.57 34.88 -26.65
CA HIS A 215 -7.18 34.47 -26.79
C HIS A 215 -6.56 34.23 -25.42
N LEU A 216 -6.09 32.99 -25.21
CA LEU A 216 -5.18 32.62 -24.13
C LEU A 216 -3.94 33.50 -24.24
N LYS A 217 -3.83 34.57 -23.44
CA LYS A 217 -2.72 35.54 -23.54
C LYS A 217 -1.37 34.92 -23.16
N ASN A 218 -1.40 33.79 -22.46
CA ASN A 218 -0.25 33.18 -21.81
C ASN A 218 0.26 31.93 -22.55
N VAL A 219 -0.19 31.68 -23.78
CA VAL A 219 0.32 30.60 -24.66
C VAL A 219 0.93 31.19 -25.94
N ALA A 220 1.83 30.46 -26.59
CA ALA A 220 2.59 30.94 -27.75
C ALA A 220 1.89 30.76 -29.11
N TRP A 221 0.74 30.07 -29.14
CA TRP A 221 0.00 29.78 -30.36
C TRP A 221 -1.32 30.55 -30.40
N LYS A 222 -1.74 30.93 -31.61
CA LYS A 222 -3.01 31.64 -31.81
C LYS A 222 -4.13 30.71 -32.21
N TYR A 223 -3.79 29.69 -33.00
CA TYR A 223 -4.73 28.70 -33.50
C TYR A 223 -4.31 27.30 -33.07
N LYS A 224 -5.26 26.48 -32.65
CA LYS A 224 -5.01 25.11 -32.22
C LYS A 224 -4.39 24.23 -33.31
N THR A 225 -4.56 24.58 -34.58
CA THR A 225 -3.91 23.92 -35.72
C THR A 225 -2.39 24.07 -35.75
N GLU A 226 -1.82 25.02 -35.00
CA GLU A 226 -0.37 25.22 -34.84
C GLU A 226 0.24 24.25 -33.81
N THR A 227 -0.61 23.47 -33.13
CA THR A 227 -0.28 22.59 -32.01
C THR A 227 -0.48 21.12 -32.38
N ASP A 228 -0.01 20.22 -31.51
CA ASP A 228 -0.22 18.77 -31.65
C ASP A 228 -1.39 18.26 -30.80
N LEU A 229 -2.23 19.16 -30.27
CA LEU A 229 -3.36 18.82 -29.39
C LEU A 229 -4.45 17.98 -30.07
N TYR A 230 -4.51 17.99 -31.41
CA TYR A 230 -5.43 17.15 -32.19
C TYR A 230 -4.96 15.70 -32.37
N THR A 231 -3.78 15.34 -31.86
CA THR A 231 -3.19 14.00 -32.07
C THR A 231 -4.14 12.90 -31.61
N PHE A 232 -4.72 13.03 -30.41
CA PHE A 232 -5.60 12.01 -29.82
C PHE A 232 -6.91 11.84 -30.60
N GLN A 233 -7.49 12.93 -31.11
CA GLN A 233 -8.65 12.85 -31.98
C GLN A 233 -8.32 12.17 -33.32
N LYS A 234 -7.14 12.45 -33.91
CA LYS A 234 -6.67 11.81 -35.15
C LYS A 234 -6.44 10.31 -34.97
N THR A 235 -5.86 9.90 -33.84
CA THR A 235 -5.61 8.50 -33.51
C THR A 235 -6.81 7.80 -32.87
N LYS A 236 -7.90 8.52 -32.60
CA LYS A 236 -9.09 8.04 -31.86
C LYS A 236 -8.73 7.45 -30.50
N SER A 237 -7.73 8.03 -29.84
CA SER A 237 -7.30 7.64 -28.50
C SER A 237 -7.86 8.58 -27.44
N VAL A 238 -8.01 8.03 -26.23
CA VAL A 238 -8.63 8.72 -25.09
C VAL A 238 -7.55 9.08 -24.09
N PRO A 239 -7.26 10.37 -23.88
CA PRO A 239 -6.39 10.83 -22.80
C PRO A 239 -7.10 10.66 -21.46
N TYR A 240 -6.47 9.94 -20.52
CA TYR A 240 -7.05 9.66 -19.20
C TYR A 240 -6.23 10.21 -18.02
N SER A 241 -4.97 10.58 -18.24
CA SER A 241 -4.14 11.25 -17.22
C SER A 241 -3.41 12.42 -17.86
N ILE A 242 -3.42 13.56 -17.18
CA ILE A 242 -2.64 14.75 -17.50
C ILE A 242 -1.88 15.13 -16.23
N GLU A 243 -0.57 15.32 -16.33
CA GLU A 243 0.25 15.82 -15.23
C GLU A 243 1.12 16.99 -15.69
N ILE A 244 1.08 18.09 -14.94
CA ILE A 244 1.91 19.27 -15.21
C ILE A 244 3.28 19.07 -14.56
N SER A 245 4.34 19.45 -15.26
CA SER A 245 5.69 19.41 -14.69
C SER A 245 5.84 20.41 -13.53
N PRO A 246 6.65 20.13 -12.50
CA PRO A 246 6.91 21.05 -11.38
C PRO A 246 7.31 22.48 -11.79
N ASN A 247 8.07 22.66 -12.87
CA ASN A 247 8.42 23.99 -13.41
C ASN A 247 7.31 24.65 -14.26
N ASN A 248 6.19 23.96 -14.45
CA ASN A 248 5.02 24.36 -15.24
C ASN A 248 5.28 24.57 -16.74
N GLU A 249 6.37 24.05 -17.29
CA GLU A 249 6.71 24.24 -18.71
C GLU A 249 6.28 23.10 -19.61
N LEU A 250 6.12 21.90 -19.05
CA LEU A 250 5.74 20.69 -19.75
C LEU A 250 4.47 20.11 -19.11
N PHE A 251 3.80 19.25 -19.86
CA PHE A 251 2.84 18.32 -19.29
C PHE A 251 2.91 16.98 -19.99
N VAL A 252 2.65 15.91 -19.26
CA VAL A 252 2.63 14.55 -19.78
C VAL A 252 1.20 14.05 -19.85
N VAL A 253 0.90 13.32 -20.92
CA VAL A 253 -0.39 12.72 -21.18
C VAL A 253 -0.23 11.22 -21.39
N MET A 254 -1.02 10.43 -20.65
CA MET A 254 -1.19 9.00 -20.91
C MET A 254 -2.54 8.78 -21.60
N SER A 255 -2.56 7.94 -22.63
CA SER A 255 -3.74 7.70 -23.46
C SER A 255 -3.99 6.23 -23.76
N SER A 256 -5.22 5.93 -24.19
CA SER A 256 -5.68 4.56 -24.46
C SER A 256 -4.99 3.85 -25.63
N ASP A 257 -4.19 4.57 -26.42
CA ASP A 257 -3.33 3.99 -27.47
C ASP A 257 -2.00 3.46 -26.91
N SER A 258 -1.83 3.42 -25.59
CA SER A 258 -0.60 2.97 -24.90
C SER A 258 0.62 3.87 -25.16
N PHE A 259 0.40 5.12 -25.58
CA PHE A 259 1.46 6.10 -25.68
C PHE A 259 1.54 6.98 -24.43
N VAL A 260 2.77 7.34 -24.09
CA VAL A 260 3.08 8.41 -23.12
C VAL A 260 3.67 9.58 -23.92
N ARG A 261 3.01 10.73 -23.88
CA ARG A 261 3.41 11.90 -24.68
C ARG A 261 3.67 13.10 -23.79
N VAL A 262 4.82 13.73 -23.98
CA VAL A 262 5.20 14.96 -23.30
C VAL A 262 4.98 16.11 -24.25
N PHE A 263 4.32 17.16 -23.77
CA PHE A 263 4.01 18.36 -24.50
C PHE A 263 4.71 19.54 -23.85
N ASN A 264 5.21 20.45 -24.67
CA ASN A 264 5.55 21.79 -24.20
C ASN A 264 4.26 22.57 -23.99
N PHE A 265 4.04 23.07 -22.77
CA PHE A 265 2.77 23.69 -22.38
C PHE A 265 2.47 24.95 -23.21
N GLN A 266 3.48 25.80 -23.39
CA GLN A 266 3.31 27.09 -24.06
C GLN A 266 3.04 26.94 -25.56
N THR A 267 3.68 25.98 -26.22
CA THR A 267 3.54 25.75 -27.67
C THR A 267 2.48 24.73 -28.03
N GLY A 268 2.04 23.88 -27.08
CA GLY A 268 1.11 22.78 -27.33
C GLY A 268 1.66 21.69 -28.25
N LYS A 269 2.98 21.65 -28.45
CA LYS A 269 3.65 20.68 -29.33
C LYS A 269 4.22 19.52 -28.54
N ILE A 270 4.20 18.33 -29.15
CA ILE A 270 4.81 17.13 -28.57
C ILE A 270 6.33 17.29 -28.61
N THR A 271 6.98 17.15 -27.47
CA THR A 271 8.45 17.13 -27.35
C THR A 271 8.97 15.70 -27.35
N ASN A 272 8.26 14.78 -26.67
CA ASN A 272 8.66 13.39 -26.51
C ASN A 272 7.44 12.47 -26.66
N SER A 273 7.64 11.28 -27.22
CA SER A 273 6.58 10.30 -27.42
C SER A 273 7.15 8.89 -27.23
N PHE A 274 6.57 8.14 -26.31
CA PHE A 274 6.99 6.78 -25.95
C PHE A 274 5.87 5.79 -26.27
N ASP A 275 6.19 4.74 -27.02
CA ASP A 275 5.24 3.72 -27.48
C ASP A 275 5.35 2.46 -26.61
N GLU A 276 4.38 2.27 -25.72
CA GLU A 276 4.24 1.09 -24.86
C GLU A 276 3.16 0.12 -25.37
N SER A 277 2.83 0.17 -26.66
CA SER A 277 1.87 -0.74 -27.27
C SER A 277 2.37 -2.19 -27.23
N LEU A 278 1.45 -3.14 -27.09
CA LEU A 278 1.78 -4.57 -27.05
C LEU A 278 2.52 -5.07 -28.31
N SER A 279 2.46 -4.33 -29.41
CA SER A 279 3.18 -4.62 -30.66
C SER A 279 4.68 -4.32 -30.57
N THR A 280 5.10 -3.37 -29.74
CA THR A 280 6.51 -2.99 -29.58
C THR A 280 7.19 -3.77 -28.46
N VAL A 281 6.41 -4.35 -27.55
CA VAL A 281 6.90 -5.12 -26.39
C VAL A 281 7.65 -6.37 -26.86
N GLN A 282 8.92 -6.44 -26.44
CA GLN A 282 9.79 -7.60 -26.63
C GLN A 282 10.25 -8.11 -25.27
N MET A 283 10.57 -9.40 -25.20
CA MET A 283 11.14 -10.00 -24.01
C MET A 283 12.45 -9.28 -23.65
N VAL A 284 12.63 -9.00 -22.36
CA VAL A 284 13.81 -8.30 -21.81
C VAL A 284 14.64 -9.30 -21.02
N ASP A 285 15.96 -9.08 -20.97
CA ASP A 285 16.85 -9.86 -20.11
C ASP A 285 16.43 -9.75 -18.63
N GLY A 286 16.45 -10.87 -17.90
CA GLY A 286 16.13 -10.91 -16.46
C GLY A 286 14.74 -11.46 -16.12
N ILE A 287 13.91 -11.78 -17.11
CA ILE A 287 12.64 -12.51 -16.94
C ILE A 287 12.63 -13.77 -17.80
N ASP A 288 11.90 -14.81 -17.37
CA ASP A 288 11.70 -16.03 -18.17
C ASP A 288 10.47 -15.93 -19.09
N GLU A 289 10.33 -16.88 -20.02
CA GLU A 289 9.20 -16.88 -20.98
C GLU A 289 7.83 -17.02 -20.29
N MET A 290 7.78 -17.74 -19.16
CA MET A 290 6.55 -17.96 -18.41
C MET A 290 6.09 -16.67 -17.72
N GLU A 291 7.00 -15.97 -17.07
CA GLU A 291 6.76 -14.69 -16.43
C GLU A 291 6.41 -13.62 -17.47
N PHE A 292 7.12 -13.59 -18.60
CA PHE A 292 6.79 -12.70 -19.71
C PHE A 292 5.35 -12.95 -20.21
N GLY A 293 4.96 -14.22 -20.39
CA GLY A 293 3.60 -14.60 -20.74
C GLY A 293 2.55 -14.15 -19.69
N ARG A 294 2.87 -14.25 -18.40
CA ARG A 294 2.00 -13.77 -17.31
C ARG A 294 1.84 -12.24 -17.34
N LYS A 295 2.93 -11.49 -17.48
CA LYS A 295 2.90 -10.02 -17.57
C LYS A 295 2.07 -9.57 -18.78
N LEU A 296 2.21 -10.24 -19.93
CA LEU A 296 1.39 -9.96 -21.13
C LEU A 296 -0.11 -10.25 -20.92
N ALA A 297 -0.44 -11.32 -20.20
CA ALA A 297 -1.83 -11.65 -19.89
C ALA A 297 -2.47 -10.58 -18.99
N ILE A 298 -1.74 -10.14 -17.95
CA ILE A 298 -2.18 -9.08 -17.04
C ILE A 298 -2.35 -7.76 -17.80
N GLU A 299 -1.42 -7.40 -18.68
CA GLU A 299 -1.51 -6.15 -19.46
C GLU A 299 -2.75 -6.13 -20.36
N ARG A 300 -3.05 -7.24 -21.04
CA ARG A 300 -4.27 -7.37 -21.85
C ARG A 300 -5.56 -7.24 -21.05
N GLU A 301 -5.54 -7.65 -19.79
CA GLU A 301 -6.68 -7.49 -18.88
C GLU A 301 -6.81 -6.05 -18.41
N LEU A 302 -5.69 -5.43 -17.98
CA LEU A 302 -5.63 -4.04 -17.53
C LEU A 302 -6.15 -3.08 -18.62
N LEU A 303 -5.68 -3.23 -19.86
CA LEU A 303 -6.07 -2.35 -20.97
C LEU A 303 -7.57 -2.39 -21.32
N LYS A 304 -8.29 -3.44 -20.91
CA LYS A 304 -9.75 -3.56 -21.06
C LYS A 304 -10.53 -3.06 -19.84
N SER A 305 -9.82 -2.79 -18.75
CA SER A 305 -10.38 -2.47 -17.45
C SER A 305 -10.38 -0.96 -17.24
N PRO A 306 -11.39 -0.37 -16.57
CA PRO A 306 -11.38 1.05 -16.22
C PRO A 306 -10.22 1.42 -15.30
N TYR A 307 -9.60 0.43 -14.63
CA TYR A 307 -8.41 0.61 -13.79
C TYR A 307 -7.20 1.20 -14.55
N VAL A 308 -7.13 1.04 -15.88
CA VAL A 308 -6.05 1.64 -16.66
C VAL A 308 -6.04 3.16 -16.53
N HIS A 309 -7.19 3.79 -16.31
CA HIS A 309 -7.29 5.25 -16.13
C HIS A 309 -6.64 5.74 -14.84
N ASN A 310 -6.37 4.86 -13.88
CA ASN A 310 -5.61 5.22 -12.68
C ASN A 310 -4.10 5.31 -12.98
N SER A 311 -3.65 4.94 -14.19
CA SER A 311 -2.24 5.00 -14.55
C SER A 311 -1.76 6.44 -14.64
N ARG A 312 -0.61 6.72 -14.05
CA ARG A 312 -0.06 8.07 -13.99
C ARG A 312 1.42 8.08 -14.32
N ALA A 313 1.84 9.04 -15.13
CA ALA A 313 3.24 9.40 -15.34
C ALA A 313 3.56 10.65 -14.50
N ILE A 314 4.77 10.72 -13.97
CA ILE A 314 5.23 11.83 -13.14
C ILE A 314 6.60 12.32 -13.61
N PHE A 315 6.84 13.61 -13.49
CA PHE A 315 8.17 14.18 -13.66
C PHE A 315 8.95 14.07 -12.35
N ASP A 316 10.27 13.87 -12.45
CA ASP A 316 11.15 14.10 -11.32
C ASP A 316 11.31 15.61 -11.08
N GLU A 317 11.69 16.05 -9.87
CA GLU A 317 11.83 17.47 -9.54
C GLU A 317 12.90 18.22 -10.34
N SER A 318 13.87 17.53 -10.97
CA SER A 318 14.89 18.16 -11.84
C SER A 318 14.42 18.47 -13.25
N MET A 319 13.30 17.87 -13.69
CA MET A 319 12.73 17.96 -15.04
C MET A 319 13.50 17.20 -16.12
N HIS A 320 14.57 16.49 -15.78
CA HIS A 320 15.32 15.69 -16.76
C HIS A 320 14.74 14.30 -16.97
N PHE A 321 14.00 13.78 -15.99
CA PHE A 321 13.49 12.42 -16.00
C PHE A 321 11.97 12.37 -15.92
N LEU A 322 11.41 11.47 -16.72
CA LEU A 322 10.02 11.08 -16.68
C LEU A 322 9.93 9.65 -16.14
N LEU A 323 9.05 9.44 -15.17
CA LEU A 323 8.75 8.12 -14.63
C LEU A 323 7.33 7.72 -15.02
N TYR A 324 7.16 6.49 -15.51
CA TYR A 324 5.84 5.96 -15.81
C TYR A 324 5.80 4.43 -15.72
N PRO A 325 4.64 3.85 -15.35
CA PRO A 325 4.50 2.41 -15.19
C PRO A 325 4.19 1.71 -16.52
N THR A 326 4.87 0.60 -16.76
CA THR A 326 4.82 -0.24 -17.96
C THR A 326 4.57 -1.71 -17.59
N ILE A 327 4.43 -2.56 -18.60
CA ILE A 327 4.32 -4.01 -18.42
C ILE A 327 5.48 -4.62 -17.62
N PHE A 328 6.68 -4.05 -17.72
CA PHE A 328 7.88 -4.57 -17.07
C PHE A 328 8.18 -3.93 -15.70
N GLY A 329 7.41 -2.94 -15.27
CA GLY A 329 7.72 -2.16 -14.07
C GLY A 329 7.68 -0.67 -14.38
N ILE A 330 8.38 0.14 -13.61
CA ILE A 330 8.38 1.60 -13.73
C ILE A 330 9.64 2.02 -14.50
N LYS A 331 9.45 2.56 -15.71
CA LYS A 331 10.54 3.11 -16.51
C LYS A 331 10.90 4.49 -16.02
N VAL A 332 12.20 4.79 -16.02
CA VAL A 332 12.76 6.12 -15.84
C VAL A 332 13.44 6.49 -17.16
N VAL A 333 12.95 7.55 -17.80
CA VAL A 333 13.39 7.97 -19.13
C VAL A 333 13.99 9.35 -19.05
N ASP A 334 15.16 9.53 -19.65
CA ASP A 334 15.79 10.83 -19.82
C ASP A 334 15.12 11.58 -20.98
N LEU A 335 14.54 12.74 -20.68
CA LEU A 335 13.76 13.55 -21.63
C LEU A 335 14.63 14.24 -22.68
N ASP A 336 15.92 14.46 -22.42
CA ASP A 336 16.84 15.08 -23.38
C ASP A 336 17.27 14.07 -24.44
N THR A 337 17.47 12.81 -24.03
CA THR A 337 17.99 11.75 -24.90
C THR A 337 16.94 10.76 -25.41
N ASN A 338 15.73 10.74 -24.82
CA ASN A 338 14.68 9.74 -25.04
C ASN A 338 15.10 8.30 -24.73
N LEU A 339 16.10 8.11 -23.86
CA LEU A 339 16.60 6.80 -23.50
C LEU A 339 16.08 6.35 -22.13
N ASP A 340 15.74 5.07 -22.04
CA ASP A 340 15.44 4.39 -20.78
C ASP A 340 16.74 4.31 -19.96
N VAL A 341 16.82 5.06 -18.85
CA VAL A 341 18.01 5.12 -17.99
C VAL A 341 17.92 4.18 -16.79
N ARG A 342 16.71 3.78 -16.40
CA ARG A 342 16.47 2.83 -15.31
C ARG A 342 15.11 2.15 -15.46
N LEU A 343 15.04 0.91 -15.02
CA LEU A 343 13.80 0.14 -14.87
C LEU A 343 13.69 -0.33 -13.42
N ILE A 344 12.59 0.01 -12.76
CA ILE A 344 12.33 -0.29 -11.35
C ILE A 344 11.20 -1.32 -11.28
N GLY A 345 11.35 -2.36 -10.46
CA GLY A 345 10.30 -3.37 -10.28
C GLY A 345 10.29 -4.48 -11.32
N LEU A 346 11.35 -4.67 -12.11
CA LEU A 346 11.41 -5.74 -13.13
C LEU A 346 11.16 -7.14 -12.56
N PRO A 347 11.83 -7.55 -11.46
CA PRO A 347 11.64 -8.87 -10.86
C PRO A 347 10.29 -9.03 -10.15
N GLU A 348 9.53 -7.93 -9.96
CA GLU A 348 8.28 -7.97 -9.23
C GLU A 348 7.16 -8.50 -10.15
N PRO A 349 6.32 -9.43 -9.68
CA PRO A 349 5.23 -10.00 -10.50
C PRO A 349 4.08 -9.00 -10.71
N HIS A 350 4.14 -7.84 -10.07
CA HIS A 350 3.07 -6.86 -10.00
C HIS A 350 3.07 -5.92 -11.21
N ARG A 351 1.89 -5.66 -11.78
CA ARG A 351 1.70 -4.58 -12.74
C ARG A 351 1.37 -3.30 -12.00
N PHE A 352 2.38 -2.45 -11.79
CA PHE A 352 2.20 -1.14 -11.17
C PHE A 352 1.32 -0.23 -12.03
N VAL A 353 0.51 0.65 -11.43
CA VAL A 353 -0.48 1.47 -12.15
C VAL A 353 -0.36 2.93 -11.73
N ASN A 354 -0.60 3.27 -10.47
CA ASN A 354 -0.51 4.66 -10.00
C ASN A 354 0.82 4.84 -9.26
N ILE A 355 1.57 5.90 -9.57
CA ILE A 355 2.87 6.20 -8.97
C ILE A 355 2.91 7.62 -8.41
N ALA A 356 3.65 7.80 -7.32
CA ALA A 356 3.96 9.09 -6.73
C ALA A 356 5.37 9.05 -6.15
N MET A 357 6.08 10.17 -6.15
CA MET A 357 7.47 10.21 -5.70
C MET A 357 7.70 11.33 -4.71
N TRP A 358 8.62 11.10 -3.78
CA TRP A 358 9.07 12.05 -2.80
C TRP A 358 10.58 12.26 -2.94
N GLN A 359 11.01 13.49 -3.31
CA GLN A 359 12.41 13.80 -3.61
C GLN A 359 13.04 14.93 -2.76
N GLN A 360 12.32 15.53 -1.81
CA GLN A 360 12.81 16.57 -0.87
C GLN A 360 13.80 17.62 -1.42
N PHE A 361 13.60 18.14 -2.62
CA PHE A 361 14.38 19.31 -3.03
C PHE A 361 13.95 20.59 -2.29
N SER A 362 12.69 20.63 -1.80
CA SER A 362 12.02 21.87 -1.37
C SER A 362 11.78 22.04 0.14
N SER A 363 12.05 21.04 0.99
CA SER A 363 11.80 21.17 2.45
C SER A 363 12.74 22.19 3.12
N SER A 364 13.90 22.46 2.50
CA SER A 364 14.75 23.59 2.83
C SER A 364 14.18 24.85 2.17
N LYS A 365 13.47 25.70 2.94
CA LYS A 365 13.17 27.08 2.56
C LYS A 365 14.41 27.70 1.90
N SER A 366 14.40 27.88 0.57
CA SER A 366 15.47 28.46 -0.25
C SER A 366 16.65 27.55 -0.70
N LYS A 367 16.42 26.46 -1.44
CA LYS A 367 17.44 25.90 -2.38
C LYS A 367 16.78 25.35 -3.66
N THR A 368 17.32 25.69 -4.83
CA THR A 368 16.89 25.11 -6.12
C THR A 368 17.42 23.69 -6.29
N ALA A 369 16.80 22.87 -7.15
CA ALA A 369 17.27 21.53 -7.48
C ALA A 369 18.77 21.52 -7.87
N ASP A 370 19.23 22.53 -8.61
CA ASP A 370 20.64 22.72 -9.00
C ASP A 370 21.58 22.97 -7.80
N THR A 371 21.10 23.72 -6.80
CA THR A 371 21.89 24.00 -5.59
C THR A 371 22.05 22.74 -4.73
N VAL A 372 21.00 21.92 -4.70
CA VAL A 372 20.94 20.64 -3.98
C VAL A 372 21.73 19.55 -4.70
N ALA A 373 21.76 19.57 -6.04
CA ALA A 373 22.57 18.67 -6.85
C ALA A 373 24.06 18.99 -6.81
N SER A 374 24.50 20.12 -6.23
CA SER A 374 25.91 20.35 -5.97
C SER A 374 26.48 19.26 -5.05
N SER A 375 27.70 18.81 -5.30
CA SER A 375 28.37 17.71 -4.57
C SER A 375 28.75 18.06 -3.12
N ASN A 376 28.12 19.07 -2.52
CA ASN A 376 28.41 19.50 -1.16
C ASN A 376 27.89 18.46 -0.15
N PRO A 377 28.77 17.75 0.58
CA PRO A 377 28.36 16.65 1.46
C PRO A 377 27.42 17.09 2.59
N LEU A 378 27.53 18.35 3.04
CA LEU A 378 26.70 18.92 4.11
C LEU A 378 25.25 19.19 3.67
N ILE A 379 25.03 19.39 2.36
CA ILE A 379 23.69 19.55 1.79
C ILE A 379 23.06 18.17 1.59
N GLN A 380 23.86 17.21 1.09
CA GLN A 380 23.42 15.84 0.87
C GLN A 380 23.06 15.10 2.17
N SER A 381 23.79 15.33 3.26
CA SER A 381 23.51 14.70 4.56
C SER A 381 22.19 15.15 5.21
N ASN A 382 21.64 16.29 4.80
CA ASN A 382 20.42 16.86 5.36
C ASN A 382 19.16 16.55 4.54
N LEU A 383 19.28 15.78 3.45
CA LEU A 383 18.16 15.46 2.58
C LEU A 383 17.65 14.06 2.89
N GLY A 384 16.33 13.93 3.02
CA GLY A 384 15.67 12.65 3.15
C GLY A 384 15.90 11.75 1.93
N GLU A 385 15.75 10.45 2.18
CA GLU A 385 15.91 9.40 1.18
C GLU A 385 14.80 9.45 0.12
N PRO A 386 15.14 9.54 -1.18
CA PRO A 386 14.13 9.57 -2.23
C PRO A 386 13.33 8.27 -2.21
N THR A 387 12.01 8.39 -2.24
CA THR A 387 11.11 7.24 -2.16
C THR A 387 10.05 7.33 -3.25
N LEU A 388 9.91 6.25 -4.01
CA LEU A 388 8.85 6.07 -5.00
C LEU A 388 7.78 5.17 -4.39
N PHE A 389 6.53 5.61 -4.48
CA PHE A 389 5.36 4.89 -4.02
C PHE A 389 4.55 4.46 -5.24
N CYS A 390 4.02 3.24 -5.21
CA CYS A 390 3.16 2.79 -6.30
C CYS A 390 2.07 1.82 -5.83
N THR A 391 0.93 1.87 -6.51
CA THR A 391 -0.12 0.85 -6.43
C THR A 391 0.02 -0.14 -7.58
N ALA A 392 -0.57 -1.32 -7.46
CA ALA A 392 -0.58 -2.33 -8.51
C ALA A 392 -1.99 -2.83 -8.83
N TYR A 393 -2.18 -3.33 -10.05
CA TYR A 393 -3.47 -3.79 -10.55
C TYR A 393 -4.03 -4.93 -9.68
N LYS A 394 -5.25 -4.73 -9.15
CA LYS A 394 -5.96 -5.66 -8.27
C LYS A 394 -5.19 -6.07 -7.01
N GLN A 395 -4.28 -5.20 -6.54
CA GLN A 395 -3.58 -5.42 -5.28
C GLN A 395 -4.18 -4.54 -4.18
N ASN A 396 -4.30 -5.11 -2.99
CA ASN A 396 -4.63 -4.38 -1.76
C ASN A 396 -3.38 -3.87 -1.03
N ARG A 397 -2.22 -3.84 -1.70
CA ARG A 397 -0.95 -3.31 -1.21
C ARG A 397 -0.45 -2.16 -2.06
N PHE A 398 0.21 -1.20 -1.41
CA PHE A 398 1.09 -0.24 -2.08
C PHE A 398 2.54 -0.50 -1.68
N TYR A 399 3.44 -0.19 -2.60
CA TYR A 399 4.83 -0.59 -2.55
C TYR A 399 5.72 0.64 -2.51
N LEU A 400 6.80 0.54 -1.77
CA LEU A 400 7.82 1.58 -1.61
C LEU A 400 9.09 1.09 -2.28
N PHE A 401 9.65 1.89 -3.17
CA PHE A 401 11.00 1.72 -3.67
C PHE A 401 11.84 2.85 -3.10
N SER A 402 12.86 2.49 -2.34
CA SER A 402 13.83 3.42 -1.77
C SER A 402 15.25 2.94 -2.13
N GLN A 403 16.29 3.61 -1.63
CA GLN A 403 17.64 3.08 -1.82
C GLN A 403 17.78 1.76 -1.03
N PRO A 404 18.56 0.79 -1.53
CA PRO A 404 18.74 -0.47 -0.84
C PRO A 404 19.46 -0.24 0.50
N ASP A 405 18.75 -0.46 1.61
CA ASP A 405 19.37 -0.67 2.92
C ASP A 405 20.02 -2.08 2.88
N ILE A 406 21.31 -2.17 3.22
CA ILE A 406 22.13 -3.38 3.08
C ILE A 406 21.64 -4.54 3.99
N ASP A 407 20.75 -4.24 4.97
CA ASP A 407 20.43 -5.12 6.09
C ASP A 407 18.92 -5.45 6.26
N VAL A 408 18.10 -5.37 5.20
CA VAL A 408 16.66 -5.74 5.30
C VAL A 408 16.46 -7.19 4.91
N ASP A 409 16.10 -8.05 5.89
CA ASP A 409 15.66 -9.42 5.63
C ASP A 409 14.39 -9.41 4.75
N ASP A 410 14.37 -10.23 3.69
CA ASP A 410 13.24 -10.34 2.76
C ASP A 410 11.91 -10.67 3.48
N ALA A 411 11.98 -11.30 4.66
CA ALA A 411 10.82 -11.67 5.47
C ALA A 411 10.03 -10.46 6.02
N ASP A 412 10.66 -9.28 6.15
CA ASP A 412 10.07 -8.09 6.78
C ASP A 412 9.65 -7.00 5.78
N ARG A 413 9.70 -7.29 4.47
CA ARG A 413 9.31 -6.34 3.41
C ARG A 413 7.80 -6.09 3.40
N ASP A 414 6.99 -7.09 3.73
CA ASP A 414 5.53 -7.01 3.69
C ASP A 414 4.92 -6.70 5.06
N VAL A 415 4.61 -5.43 5.30
CA VAL A 415 4.05 -5.00 6.58
C VAL A 415 2.57 -5.38 6.67
N PHE A 416 2.21 -6.09 7.74
CA PHE A 416 0.81 -6.39 8.08
C PHE A 416 0.25 -5.31 9.02
N ASN A 417 -0.21 -4.19 8.44
CA ASN A 417 -0.68 -3.02 9.20
C ASN A 417 -2.20 -2.99 9.43
N GLU A 418 -2.97 -3.94 8.90
CA GLU A 418 -4.41 -4.01 9.09
C GLU A 418 -4.76 -5.03 10.17
N LYS A 419 -5.44 -4.59 11.24
CA LYS A 419 -5.98 -5.53 12.22
C LYS A 419 -7.13 -6.33 11.57
N PRO A 420 -7.18 -7.66 11.75
CA PRO A 420 -8.28 -8.47 11.27
C PRO A 420 -9.61 -7.93 11.80
N THR A 421 -10.64 -7.85 10.95
CA THR A 421 -11.97 -7.41 11.39
C THR A 421 -12.57 -8.38 12.39
N LEU A 422 -13.54 -7.95 13.20
CA LEU A 422 -14.26 -8.86 14.10
C LEU A 422 -14.92 -10.02 13.34
N GLU A 423 -15.35 -9.79 12.10
CA GLU A 423 -15.91 -10.84 11.24
C GLU A 423 -14.84 -11.77 10.67
N GLU A 424 -13.67 -11.27 10.27
CA GLU A 424 -12.53 -12.14 9.89
C GLU A 424 -11.90 -12.83 11.10
N GLN A 425 -11.98 -12.25 12.29
CA GLN A 425 -11.61 -12.91 13.53
C GLN A 425 -12.63 -14.00 13.84
N LYS A 426 -13.92 -13.74 13.67
CA LYS A 426 -14.99 -14.74 13.80
C LYS A 426 -14.92 -15.80 12.71
N LEU A 427 -14.61 -15.46 11.46
CA LEU A 427 -14.42 -16.38 10.34
C LEU A 427 -13.10 -17.11 10.42
N ALA A 428 -12.05 -16.51 10.99
CA ALA A 428 -10.84 -17.21 11.37
C ALA A 428 -11.17 -18.21 12.48
N VAL A 429 -11.97 -17.81 13.47
CA VAL A 429 -12.49 -18.70 14.53
C VAL A 429 -13.42 -19.79 13.94
N GLU A 430 -14.28 -19.49 12.98
CA GLU A 430 -15.15 -20.45 12.27
C GLU A 430 -14.33 -21.34 11.32
N SER A 431 -13.28 -20.83 10.68
CA SER A 431 -12.33 -21.66 9.90
C SER A 431 -11.45 -22.54 10.78
N VAL A 432 -11.33 -22.17 12.06
CA VAL A 432 -10.73 -22.98 13.13
C VAL A 432 -11.73 -24.01 13.68
N GLU A 433 -13.01 -24.00 13.30
CA GLU A 433 -13.95 -25.11 13.59
C GLU A 433 -13.51 -26.45 12.97
N SER A 434 -12.50 -26.46 12.09
CA SER A 434 -11.84 -27.68 11.63
C SER A 434 -10.73 -28.21 12.54
N ALA A 435 -10.35 -27.54 13.63
CA ALA A 435 -9.13 -27.86 14.38
C ALA A 435 -9.30 -27.88 15.91
N LEU A 436 -10.36 -28.50 16.43
CA LEU A 436 -10.29 -29.05 17.80
C LEU A 436 -9.27 -30.19 17.81
N SER A 437 -8.02 -29.87 18.18
CA SER A 437 -6.97 -30.87 18.35
C SER A 437 -7.16 -31.61 19.67
N GLU A 438 -6.95 -32.92 19.65
CA GLU A 438 -6.95 -33.77 20.84
C GLU A 438 -5.58 -33.78 21.55
N SER A 439 -4.58 -33.09 21.00
CA SER A 439 -3.23 -33.04 21.56
C SER A 439 -2.51 -31.71 21.29
N ALA A 440 -1.57 -31.36 22.17
CA ALA A 440 -0.67 -30.23 22.00
C ALA A 440 0.68 -30.52 22.68
N ILE A 441 1.74 -29.83 22.27
CA ILE A 441 3.07 -29.92 22.88
C ILE A 441 3.50 -28.51 23.31
N LEU A 442 3.65 -28.30 24.62
CA LEU A 442 4.28 -27.09 25.15
C LEU A 442 5.79 -27.28 25.10
N ARG A 443 6.48 -26.57 24.21
CA ARG A 443 7.96 -26.51 24.20
C ARG A 443 8.37 -25.48 25.23
N THR A 444 9.08 -25.85 26.28
CA THR A 444 9.52 -24.91 27.34
C THR A 444 11.04 -24.85 27.42
N THR A 445 11.57 -23.84 28.10
CA THR A 445 13.02 -23.76 28.39
C THR A 445 13.53 -24.89 29.29
N LYS A 446 12.65 -25.70 29.88
CA LYS A 446 12.98 -26.89 30.68
C LYS A 446 12.74 -28.21 29.97
N GLY A 447 12.22 -28.20 28.74
CA GLY A 447 11.86 -29.39 27.97
C GLY A 447 10.40 -29.37 27.56
N ASP A 448 9.95 -30.49 26.99
CA ASP A 448 8.64 -30.57 26.33
C ASP A 448 7.59 -31.22 27.23
N ILE A 449 6.40 -30.64 27.24
CA ILE A 449 5.23 -31.17 27.96
C ILE A 449 4.16 -31.51 26.93
N HIS A 450 3.85 -32.80 26.80
CA HIS A 450 2.82 -33.28 25.88
C HIS A 450 1.48 -33.34 26.59
N LEU A 451 0.48 -32.69 26.00
CA LEU A 451 -0.87 -32.56 26.51
C LEU A 451 -1.84 -33.40 25.66
N GLN A 452 -2.74 -34.10 26.34
CA GLN A 452 -3.99 -34.59 25.76
C GLN A 452 -5.09 -33.60 26.12
N LEU A 453 -5.84 -33.15 25.12
CA LEU A 453 -6.93 -32.17 25.26
C LEU A 453 -8.30 -32.86 25.17
N TYR A 454 -9.32 -32.24 25.76
CA TYR A 454 -10.67 -32.80 25.85
C TYR A 454 -11.72 -31.95 25.12
N PRO A 455 -11.66 -31.86 23.78
CA PRO A 455 -12.57 -31.01 23.01
C PRO A 455 -14.04 -31.41 23.13
N SER A 456 -14.34 -32.68 23.44
CA SER A 456 -15.70 -33.15 23.67
C SER A 456 -16.28 -32.80 25.05
N LYS A 457 -15.43 -32.40 26.01
CA LYS A 457 -15.83 -32.09 27.39
C LYS A 457 -15.72 -30.61 27.72
N ALA A 458 -14.73 -29.92 27.16
CA ALA A 458 -14.52 -28.49 27.30
C ALA A 458 -14.18 -27.86 25.94
N PRO A 459 -15.14 -27.84 24.98
CA PRO A 459 -14.90 -27.39 23.62
C PRO A 459 -14.38 -25.96 23.55
N LYS A 460 -14.95 -25.02 24.32
CA LYS A 460 -14.51 -23.62 24.29
C LYS A 460 -13.13 -23.43 24.92
N ALA A 461 -12.82 -24.12 26.02
CA ALA A 461 -11.50 -24.03 26.62
C ALA A 461 -10.41 -24.60 25.70
N VAL A 462 -10.69 -25.71 25.01
CA VAL A 462 -9.77 -26.30 24.02
C VAL A 462 -9.63 -25.41 22.79
N GLU A 463 -10.72 -24.87 22.26
CA GLU A 463 -10.71 -23.93 21.14
C GLU A 463 -9.91 -22.67 21.49
N ASN A 464 -10.15 -22.10 22.67
CA ASN A 464 -9.43 -20.95 23.18
C ASN A 464 -7.92 -21.24 23.27
N PHE A 465 -7.54 -22.34 23.90
CA PHE A 465 -6.14 -22.73 24.04
C PHE A 465 -5.46 -22.96 22.68
N CYS A 466 -6.09 -23.75 21.80
CA CYS A 466 -5.56 -24.06 20.48
C CYS A 466 -5.49 -22.82 19.58
N GLY A 467 -6.49 -21.96 19.61
CA GLY A 467 -6.53 -20.73 18.81
C GLY A 467 -5.46 -19.72 19.27
N LEU A 468 -5.27 -19.56 20.59
CA LEU A 468 -4.21 -18.71 21.14
C LEU A 468 -2.82 -19.27 20.80
N ALA A 469 -2.62 -20.59 20.94
CA ALA A 469 -1.38 -21.26 20.55
C ALA A 469 -1.06 -21.10 19.06
N ALA A 470 -2.05 -21.24 18.17
CA ALA A 470 -1.86 -21.07 16.72
C ALA A 470 -1.47 -19.62 16.32
N LYS A 471 -1.87 -18.63 17.13
CA LYS A 471 -1.48 -17.21 16.96
C LYS A 471 -0.10 -16.89 17.56
N GLY A 472 0.62 -17.88 18.12
CA GLY A 472 1.87 -17.65 18.85
C GLY A 472 1.67 -16.87 20.16
N TYR A 473 0.45 -16.82 20.71
CA TYR A 473 0.13 -16.01 21.88
C TYR A 473 0.93 -16.41 23.13
N TYR A 474 1.25 -17.70 23.26
CA TYR A 474 2.00 -18.24 24.39
C TYR A 474 3.52 -18.16 24.20
N ASP A 475 4.01 -17.72 23.05
CA ASP A 475 5.43 -17.70 22.74
C ASP A 475 6.14 -16.65 23.61
N GLY A 476 7.12 -17.10 24.39
CA GLY A 476 7.83 -16.30 25.38
C GLY A 476 7.11 -16.14 26.73
N VAL A 477 5.86 -16.63 26.88
CA VAL A 477 5.09 -16.46 28.12
C VAL A 477 5.70 -17.28 29.25
N ILE A 478 5.89 -16.63 30.41
CA ILE A 478 6.56 -17.22 31.58
C ILE A 478 5.59 -17.97 32.51
N PHE A 479 6.13 -18.98 33.21
CA PHE A 479 5.49 -19.56 34.38
C PHE A 479 5.63 -18.59 35.56
N HIS A 480 4.69 -17.66 35.67
CA HIS A 480 4.75 -16.56 36.64
C HIS A 480 4.38 -16.99 38.07
N ARG A 481 3.82 -18.19 38.26
CA ARG A 481 3.46 -18.71 39.58
C ARG A 481 3.67 -20.23 39.66
N VAL A 482 4.48 -20.67 40.62
CA VAL A 482 4.87 -22.07 40.82
C VAL A 482 4.78 -22.41 42.31
N ILE A 483 3.82 -23.27 42.68
CA ILE A 483 3.60 -23.67 44.06
C ILE A 483 3.92 -25.15 44.22
N LYS A 484 4.94 -25.44 45.05
CA LYS A 484 5.38 -26.80 45.34
C LYS A 484 4.27 -27.62 46.01
N ASN A 485 4.10 -28.86 45.55
CA ASN A 485 3.02 -29.78 45.91
C ASN A 485 1.63 -29.20 45.63
N PHE A 486 1.49 -28.41 44.55
CA PHE A 486 0.20 -27.90 44.13
C PHE A 486 0.10 -27.79 42.60
N MET A 487 0.71 -26.78 41.99
CA MET A 487 0.55 -26.50 40.57
C MET A 487 1.64 -25.57 40.01
N ILE A 488 1.77 -25.57 38.68
CA ILE A 488 2.52 -24.59 37.89
C ILE A 488 1.54 -23.81 37.00
N GLN A 489 1.59 -22.48 37.02
CA GLN A 489 0.66 -21.59 36.32
C GLN A 489 1.40 -20.68 35.32
N THR A 490 0.76 -20.48 34.16
CA THR A 490 1.28 -19.70 33.03
C THR A 490 0.12 -19.12 32.20
N GLY A 491 0.40 -18.57 31.02
CA GLY A 491 -0.60 -18.06 30.10
C GLY A 491 -0.97 -16.59 30.29
N ASP A 492 -0.20 -15.85 31.09
CA ASP A 492 -0.31 -14.39 31.26
C ASP A 492 0.86 -13.68 30.52
N PRO A 493 0.60 -12.92 29.45
CA PRO A 493 1.63 -12.16 28.74
C PRO A 493 2.37 -11.12 29.58
N LEU A 494 1.75 -10.59 30.65
CA LEU A 494 2.39 -9.64 31.55
C LEU A 494 3.29 -10.33 32.58
N GLY A 495 3.04 -11.62 32.84
CA GLY A 495 3.81 -12.43 33.77
C GLY A 495 3.69 -12.02 35.23
N ASP A 496 2.57 -11.38 35.61
CA ASP A 496 2.27 -10.92 36.97
C ASP A 496 0.97 -11.51 37.57
N GLY A 497 0.24 -12.30 36.77
CA GLY A 497 -0.99 -12.98 37.13
C GLY A 497 -2.25 -12.14 36.91
N THR A 498 -2.13 -10.88 36.46
CA THR A 498 -3.27 -9.96 36.27
C THR A 498 -3.72 -9.82 34.83
N GLY A 499 -2.88 -10.21 33.87
CA GLY A 499 -3.18 -10.11 32.45
C GLY A 499 -3.74 -11.38 31.82
N GLY A 500 -3.90 -11.35 30.50
CA GLY A 500 -4.39 -12.47 29.72
C GLY A 500 -5.82 -12.30 29.24
N GLU A 501 -6.04 -12.50 27.95
CA GLU A 501 -7.35 -12.37 27.29
C GLU A 501 -7.65 -13.64 26.52
N SER A 502 -8.94 -14.02 26.45
CA SER A 502 -9.34 -15.17 25.64
C SER A 502 -9.14 -14.89 24.15
N LEU A 503 -9.25 -15.94 23.34
CA LEU A 503 -9.26 -15.87 21.88
C LEU A 503 -10.25 -14.84 21.32
N TRP A 504 -11.33 -14.58 22.06
CA TRP A 504 -12.43 -13.69 21.68
C TRP A 504 -12.32 -12.28 22.27
N GLY A 505 -11.26 -11.97 23.04
CA GLY A 505 -11.05 -10.65 23.66
C GLY A 505 -11.97 -10.33 24.84
N SER A 506 -12.72 -11.31 25.34
CA SER A 506 -13.55 -11.20 26.55
C SER A 506 -13.49 -12.48 27.37
N GLU A 507 -13.82 -12.41 28.66
CA GLU A 507 -13.95 -13.61 29.49
C GLU A 507 -15.01 -14.59 28.95
N PHE A 508 -14.84 -15.89 29.21
CA PHE A 508 -15.80 -16.93 28.80
C PHE A 508 -16.19 -17.90 29.92
N ALA A 509 -17.35 -18.54 29.75
CA ALA A 509 -18.00 -19.40 30.72
C ALA A 509 -17.20 -20.67 31.06
N ASP A 510 -17.43 -21.20 32.27
CA ASP A 510 -16.85 -22.47 32.71
C ASP A 510 -17.52 -23.69 32.05
N GLU A 511 -16.74 -24.74 31.79
CA GLU A 511 -17.18 -26.00 31.20
C GLU A 511 -16.88 -27.16 32.15
N PHE A 512 -17.82 -27.47 33.05
CA PHE A 512 -17.68 -28.56 34.00
C PHE A 512 -18.23 -29.88 33.47
N SER A 513 -17.49 -30.96 33.68
CA SER A 513 -17.87 -32.32 33.33
C SER A 513 -17.82 -33.22 34.56
N ASN A 514 -18.88 -34.00 34.79
CA ASN A 514 -18.92 -34.97 35.90
C ASN A 514 -17.82 -36.05 35.80
N ASP A 515 -17.29 -36.27 34.59
CA ASP A 515 -16.26 -37.28 34.30
C ASP A 515 -14.83 -36.77 34.53
N LEU A 516 -14.64 -35.45 34.69
CA LEU A 516 -13.33 -34.82 34.85
C LEU A 516 -13.18 -34.29 36.27
N LYS A 517 -12.13 -34.72 36.96
CA LYS A 517 -11.82 -34.30 38.33
C LYS A 517 -10.32 -34.10 38.50
N HIS A 518 -9.94 -33.24 39.44
CA HIS A 518 -8.56 -33.07 39.89
C HIS A 518 -8.16 -34.19 40.88
N ASP A 519 -8.49 -35.44 40.57
CA ASP A 519 -8.25 -36.62 41.41
C ASP A 519 -6.84 -37.21 41.24
N LYS A 520 -6.10 -36.72 40.25
CA LYS A 520 -4.75 -37.15 39.86
C LYS A 520 -3.85 -35.93 39.65
N PRO A 521 -2.52 -36.11 39.77
CA PRO A 521 -1.58 -35.08 39.33
C PRO A 521 -1.61 -34.90 37.81
N PHE A 522 -1.04 -33.79 37.34
CA PHE A 522 -0.86 -33.44 35.94
C PHE A 522 -2.14 -33.18 35.15
N VAL A 523 -3.18 -32.73 35.84
CA VAL A 523 -4.42 -32.22 35.24
C VAL A 523 -4.20 -30.78 34.79
N LEU A 524 -4.62 -30.48 33.55
CA LEU A 524 -4.56 -29.16 32.92
C LEU A 524 -5.91 -28.47 33.05
N SER A 525 -5.92 -27.26 33.61
CA SER A 525 -7.14 -26.52 33.91
C SER A 525 -6.98 -25.01 33.70
N MET A 526 -8.08 -24.33 33.37
CA MET A 526 -8.11 -22.87 33.23
C MET A 526 -7.86 -22.19 34.58
N ALA A 527 -7.08 -21.10 34.58
CA ALA A 527 -6.97 -20.20 35.72
C ALA A 527 -7.99 -19.07 35.55
N ASN A 528 -8.87 -18.88 36.54
CA ASN A 528 -9.91 -17.87 36.54
C ASN A 528 -9.89 -17.08 37.86
N ALA A 529 -10.39 -15.84 37.83
CA ALA A 529 -10.54 -14.96 38.99
C ALA A 529 -11.90 -15.14 39.71
N GLY A 530 -12.78 -15.95 39.14
CA GLY A 530 -14.09 -16.31 39.67
C GLY A 530 -14.87 -17.14 38.65
N PRO A 531 -16.13 -17.50 38.97
CA PRO A 531 -16.98 -18.24 38.04
C PRO A 531 -17.15 -17.49 36.72
N ASN A 532 -16.95 -18.20 35.60
CA ASN A 532 -17.11 -17.72 34.22
C ASN A 532 -16.14 -16.61 33.79
N THR A 533 -14.98 -16.48 34.44
CA THR A 533 -13.97 -15.46 34.10
C THR A 533 -12.75 -16.09 33.41
N ASN A 534 -12.96 -17.05 32.50
CA ASN A 534 -11.84 -17.71 31.81
C ASN A 534 -11.22 -16.78 30.77
N GLY A 535 -9.90 -16.67 30.77
CA GLY A 535 -9.09 -15.87 29.82
C GLY A 535 -8.09 -16.74 29.05
N SER A 536 -6.82 -16.37 29.08
CA SER A 536 -5.71 -17.18 28.51
C SER A 536 -4.92 -17.98 29.53
N GLN A 537 -5.03 -17.64 30.81
CA GLN A 537 -4.22 -18.27 31.85
C GLN A 537 -4.66 -19.70 32.16
N PHE A 538 -3.70 -20.58 32.43
CA PHE A 538 -3.95 -21.97 32.81
C PHE A 538 -2.89 -22.50 33.78
N PHE A 539 -3.21 -23.60 34.44
CA PHE A 539 -2.29 -24.29 35.34
C PHE A 539 -2.28 -25.80 35.11
N ILE A 540 -1.15 -26.42 35.49
CA ILE A 540 -0.96 -27.87 35.53
C ILE A 540 -0.73 -28.26 37.00
N THR A 541 -1.58 -29.13 37.53
CA THR A 541 -1.44 -29.64 38.89
C THR A 541 -0.25 -30.61 39.02
N THR A 542 0.41 -30.63 40.18
CA THR A 542 1.49 -31.60 40.48
C THR A 542 1.08 -32.67 41.48
N VAL A 543 -0.06 -32.48 42.14
CA VAL A 543 -0.73 -33.42 43.07
C VAL A 543 -2.24 -33.38 42.84
N PRO A 544 -3.02 -34.38 43.33
CA PRO A 544 -4.48 -34.28 43.35
C PRO A 544 -4.95 -33.03 44.09
N ALA A 545 -5.89 -32.29 43.49
CA ALA A 545 -6.44 -31.05 44.03
C ALA A 545 -7.99 -30.99 43.96
N PRO A 546 -8.74 -31.91 44.62
CA PRO A 546 -10.20 -32.01 44.46
C PRO A 546 -10.99 -30.76 44.86
N TRP A 547 -10.41 -29.85 45.65
CA TRP A 547 -11.04 -28.58 46.04
C TRP A 547 -11.20 -27.58 44.88
N LEU A 548 -10.59 -27.86 43.72
CA LEU A 548 -10.70 -27.10 42.48
C LEU A 548 -11.83 -27.63 41.56
N ASP A 549 -12.39 -28.81 41.87
CA ASP A 549 -13.49 -29.39 41.09
C ASP A 549 -14.71 -28.46 41.08
N ASN A 550 -15.31 -28.29 39.90
CA ASN A 550 -16.42 -27.35 39.64
C ASN A 550 -16.10 -25.88 39.96
N LYS A 551 -14.82 -25.51 40.02
CA LYS A 551 -14.35 -24.11 40.09
C LYS A 551 -13.48 -23.73 38.91
N HIS A 552 -12.70 -24.67 38.41
CA HIS A 552 -11.83 -24.48 37.26
C HIS A 552 -12.12 -25.52 36.18
N THR A 553 -12.18 -25.05 34.94
CA THR A 553 -12.49 -25.87 33.76
C THR A 553 -11.31 -26.79 33.41
N ILE A 554 -11.48 -28.10 33.58
CA ILE A 554 -10.51 -29.11 33.15
C ILE A 554 -10.66 -29.33 31.66
N TYR A 555 -9.62 -29.04 30.89
CA TYR A 555 -9.64 -29.18 29.43
C TYR A 555 -8.53 -30.09 28.87
N GLY A 556 -7.70 -30.67 29.74
CA GLY A 556 -6.72 -31.67 29.34
C GLY A 556 -5.92 -32.29 30.48
N ARG A 557 -4.86 -32.99 30.12
CA ARG A 557 -3.87 -33.56 31.05
C ARG A 557 -2.51 -33.74 30.37
N VAL A 558 -1.46 -33.84 31.17
CA VAL A 558 -0.14 -34.24 30.68
C VAL A 558 -0.13 -35.75 30.41
N VAL A 559 0.43 -36.14 29.27
CA VAL A 559 0.62 -37.54 28.87
C VAL A 559 2.08 -37.93 28.68
N SER A 560 2.98 -36.96 28.49
CA SER A 560 4.44 -37.13 28.50
C SER A 560 5.09 -35.81 28.95
N GLY A 561 6.29 -35.87 29.54
CA GLY A 561 6.96 -34.70 30.12
C GLY A 561 6.57 -34.38 31.57
N MET A 562 6.09 -35.37 32.33
CA MET A 562 5.78 -35.19 33.76
C MET A 562 7.01 -34.82 34.59
N ASP A 563 8.17 -35.36 34.22
CA ASP A 563 9.48 -35.01 34.79
C ASP A 563 9.83 -33.54 34.55
N VAL A 564 9.50 -32.99 33.38
CA VAL A 564 9.64 -31.56 33.08
C VAL A 564 8.74 -30.73 34.00
N VAL A 565 7.46 -31.09 34.14
CA VAL A 565 6.53 -30.41 35.06
C VAL A 565 7.06 -30.40 36.50
N LEU A 566 7.53 -31.55 36.99
CA LEU A 566 8.13 -31.67 38.32
C LEU A 566 9.48 -30.93 38.44
N SER A 567 10.22 -30.76 37.34
CA SER A 567 11.45 -29.97 37.33
C SER A 567 11.15 -28.47 37.46
N ILE A 568 10.09 -27.99 36.82
CA ILE A 568 9.59 -26.62 36.93
C ILE A 568 9.10 -26.37 38.36
N GLU A 569 8.33 -27.30 38.93
CA GLU A 569 7.85 -27.20 40.32
C GLU A 569 8.98 -27.06 41.36
N LYS A 570 10.12 -27.71 41.13
CA LYS A 570 11.25 -27.74 42.09
C LYS A 570 12.14 -26.50 42.06
N VAL A 571 11.88 -25.55 41.16
CA VAL A 571 12.71 -24.33 41.09
C VAL A 571 12.50 -23.45 42.32
N ARG A 572 13.51 -22.63 42.61
CA ARG A 572 13.41 -21.65 43.70
C ARG A 572 12.49 -20.51 43.26
N VAL A 573 11.55 -20.16 44.13
CA VAL A 573 10.59 -19.07 43.94
C VAL A 573 10.82 -17.95 44.96
N ASP A 574 10.28 -16.77 44.67
CA ASP A 574 10.23 -15.65 45.59
C ASP A 574 9.06 -15.76 46.59
N LYS A 575 8.75 -14.66 47.30
CA LYS A 575 7.66 -14.62 48.28
C LYS A 575 6.26 -14.67 47.66
N ASN A 576 6.14 -14.43 46.36
CA ASN A 576 4.89 -14.43 45.60
C ASN A 576 4.73 -15.70 44.75
N ASP A 577 5.50 -16.75 45.06
CA ASP A 577 5.57 -18.00 44.31
C ASP A 577 6.08 -17.84 42.85
N LYS A 578 6.75 -16.73 42.52
CA LYS A 578 7.32 -16.50 41.18
C LYS A 578 8.73 -17.08 41.09
N PRO A 579 9.07 -17.89 40.06
CA PRO A 579 10.43 -18.40 39.88
C PRO A 579 11.50 -17.31 39.86
N LEU A 580 12.63 -17.54 40.54
CA LEU A 580 13.77 -16.60 40.56
C LEU A 580 14.50 -16.52 39.22
N GLN A 581 14.38 -17.57 38.41
CA GLN A 581 14.84 -17.61 37.03
C GLN A 581 13.64 -17.92 36.16
N ASP A 582 13.41 -17.08 35.16
CA ASP A 582 12.25 -17.21 34.28
C ASP A 582 12.30 -18.54 33.52
N ILE A 583 11.17 -19.23 33.53
CA ILE A 583 10.90 -20.40 32.72
C ILE A 583 9.80 -19.97 31.78
N SER A 584 10.02 -20.09 30.47
CA SER A 584 9.08 -19.65 29.45
C SER A 584 8.66 -20.80 28.53
N ILE A 585 7.50 -20.62 27.93
CA ILE A 585 7.06 -21.37 26.77
C ILE A 585 7.81 -20.79 25.56
N ILE A 586 8.54 -21.63 24.84
CA ILE A 586 9.21 -21.27 23.59
C ILE A 586 8.15 -21.13 22.49
N ASN A 587 7.33 -22.17 22.33
CA ASN A 587 6.13 -22.16 21.51
C ASN A 587 5.19 -23.30 21.90
N VAL A 588 4.01 -23.33 21.28
CA VAL A 588 3.04 -24.42 21.42
C VAL A 588 2.77 -25.07 20.07
N GLU A 589 3.12 -26.35 19.95
CA GLU A 589 2.90 -27.12 18.73
C GLU A 589 1.55 -27.87 18.81
N ILE A 590 0.70 -27.69 17.80
CA ILE A 590 -0.56 -28.42 17.65
C ILE A 590 -0.41 -29.43 16.51
N PRO A 591 -0.31 -30.75 16.79
CA PRO A 591 -0.16 -31.76 15.76
C PRO A 591 -1.37 -31.76 14.80
N LYS A 592 -1.12 -31.62 13.50
CA LYS A 592 -2.18 -31.77 12.49
C LYS A 592 -2.63 -33.22 12.43
N LYS A 593 -3.95 -33.48 12.45
CA LYS A 593 -4.50 -34.84 12.18
C LYS A 593 -3.96 -35.30 10.81
N LYS A 594 -3.17 -36.37 10.79
CA LYS A 594 -2.86 -37.10 9.55
C LYS A 594 -4.17 -37.73 9.08
N ASN A 595 -4.77 -37.16 8.05
CA ASN A 595 -5.81 -37.86 7.30
C ASN A 595 -5.10 -39.04 6.61
N PHE A 596 -5.42 -40.26 7.06
CA PHE A 596 -5.02 -41.50 6.37
C PHE A 596 -5.96 -41.80 5.21
#